data_AF-A0A0L0NSE0-F1
#
_entry.id   AF-A0A0L0NSE0-F1
#
_cell.length_a   1.000
_cell.length_b   1.000
_cell.length_c   1.000
_cell.angle_alpha   90.00
_cell.angle_beta   90.00
_cell.angle_gamma   90.00
#
_symmetry.space_group_name_H-M   'P 1'
#
loop_
_entity.id
_entity.type
_entity.pdbx_description
1 polymer ?
#
loop_
_entity_poly.entity_id
_entity_poly.type
_entity_poly.pdbx_seq_one_letter_code
_entity_poly.pdbx_strand_id
1 'polypeptide(L)' 'MKMSENMSYEEQLRRQKIVNLMENKDYLLIIASQQQKSVEQVKYELMQRLVKKTHVS' A
#
# COMPACT_ATOMS: atom_id res chain seq x y z
N MET A 1 -5.28 4.28 -24.14
CA MET A 1 -5.83 4.50 -22.79
C MET A 1 -4.79 5.22 -21.94
N LYS A 2 -4.95 6.52 -21.68
CA LYS A 2 -4.20 7.23 -20.63
C LYS A 2 -5.11 7.35 -19.41
N MET A 3 -4.93 6.47 -18.43
CA MET A 3 -5.66 6.52 -17.13
C MET A 3 -4.91 7.36 -16.07
N SER A 4 -4.01 8.26 -16.48
CA SER A 4 -3.09 8.95 -15.54
C SER A 4 -3.42 10.42 -15.26
N GLU A 5 -4.47 11.00 -15.83
CA GLU A 5 -4.59 12.47 -15.86
C GLU A 5 -5.39 13.13 -14.73
N ASN A 6 -5.97 12.42 -13.75
CA ASN A 6 -6.67 13.07 -12.62
C ASN A 6 -6.42 12.40 -11.25
N MET A 7 -5.17 12.07 -10.91
CA MET A 7 -4.82 11.61 -9.56
C MET A 7 -4.22 12.77 -8.76
N SER A 8 -4.83 13.12 -7.62
CA SER A 8 -4.27 14.15 -6.73
C SER A 8 -2.85 13.79 -6.30
N TYR A 9 -2.02 14.80 -6.06
CA TYR A 9 -0.66 14.60 -5.55
C TYR A 9 -0.64 13.76 -4.27
N GLU A 10 -1.63 13.96 -3.39
CA GLU A 10 -1.78 13.18 -2.15
C GLU A 10 -2.01 11.69 -2.43
N GLU A 11 -2.87 11.36 -3.40
CA GLU A 11 -3.12 9.97 -3.79
C GLU A 11 -1.89 9.35 -4.45
N GLN A 12 -1.14 10.11 -5.25
CA GLN A 12 0.14 9.67 -5.82
C GLN A 12 1.15 9.35 -4.71
N LEU A 13 1.33 10.26 -3.75
CA LEU A 13 2.24 10.09 -2.63
C LEU A 13 1.84 8.90 -1.74
N ARG A 14 0.54 8.74 -1.47
CA ARG A 14 0.00 7.61 -0.70
C ARG A 14 0.31 6.28 -1.39
N ARG A 15 0.08 6.19 -2.70
CA ARG A 15 0.40 4.99 -3.50
C ARG A 15 1.89 4.68 -3.50
N GLN A 16 2.73 5.69 -3.70
CA GLN A 16 4.19 5.51 -3.65
C GLN A 16 4.64 4.97 -2.30
N LYS A 17 4.12 5.52 -1.20
CA LYS A 17 4.43 5.02 0.15
C LYS A 17 4.04 3.55 0.32
N ILE A 18 2.85 3.16 -0.14
CA ILE A 18 2.39 1.77 -0.03
C ILE A 18 3.26 0.83 -0.86
N VAL A 19 3.64 1.21 -2.09
CA VAL A 19 4.56 0.42 -2.93
C VAL A 19 5.92 0.25 -2.24
N ASN A 20 6.49 1.33 -1.71
CA ASN A 20 7.76 1.27 -0.98
C ASN A 20 7.68 0.34 0.25
N LEU A 21 6.54 0.33 0.97
CA LEU A 21 6.33 -0.58 2.09
C LEU A 21 6.23 -2.05 1.66
N MET A 22 5.66 -2.35 0.49
CA MET A 22 5.59 -3.71 -0.05
C MET A 22 6.95 -4.25 -0.50
N GLU A 23 7.88 -3.37 -0.87
CA GLU A 23 9.24 -3.73 -1.28
C GLU A 23 10.21 -3.82 -0.08
N ASN A 24 9.88 -3.17 1.03
CA ASN A 24 10.67 -3.18 2.25
C ASN A 24 10.50 -4.50 3.04
N LYS A 25 11.46 -5.41 2.89
CA LYS A 25 11.46 -6.73 3.55
C LYS A 25 11.46 -6.64 5.08
N ASP A 26 12.24 -5.73 5.65
CA ASP A 26 12.36 -5.60 7.11
C ASP A 26 11.04 -5.12 7.71
N TYR A 27 10.40 -4.14 7.08
CA TYR A 27 9.06 -3.69 7.45
C TYR A 27 8.07 -4.86 7.42
N LEU A 28 8.05 -5.63 6.34
CA LEU A 28 7.12 -6.76 6.21
C LEU A 28 7.34 -7.82 7.29
N LEU A 29 8.59 -8.17 7.60
CA LEU A 29 8.91 -9.14 8.65
C LEU A 29 8.50 -8.65 10.04
N ILE A 30 8.81 -7.39 10.36
CA ILE A 30 8.45 -6.78 11.65
C ILE A 30 6.92 -6.76 11.81
N ILE A 31 6.19 -6.28 10.80
CA ILE A 31 4.74 -6.16 10.87
C ILE A 31 4.06 -7.54 10.87
N ALA A 32 4.54 -8.49 10.07
CA ALA A 32 4.05 -9.87 10.08
C ALA A 32 4.18 -10.50 11.46
N SER A 33 5.34 -10.33 12.10
CA SER A 33 5.59 -10.79 13.48
C SER A 33 4.63 -10.12 14.47
N GLN A 34 4.52 -8.80 14.45
CA GLN A 34 3.66 -8.04 15.36
C GLN A 34 2.17 -8.40 15.21
N GLN A 35 1.72 -8.66 13.99
CA GLN A 35 0.31 -8.95 13.69
C GLN A 35 -0.04 -10.45 13.76
N GLN A 36 0.94 -11.32 14.01
CA GLN A 36 0.78 -12.78 13.93
C GLN A 36 0.19 -13.23 12.58
N LYS A 37 0.74 -12.68 11.49
CA LYS A 37 0.34 -12.96 10.10
C LYS A 37 1.53 -13.42 9.27
N SER A 38 1.28 -14.02 8.12
CA SER A 38 2.31 -14.25 7.11
C SER A 38 2.67 -12.94 6.39
N VAL A 39 3.86 -12.92 5.79
CA VAL A 39 4.29 -11.80 4.92
C VAL A 39 3.32 -11.62 3.74
N GLU A 40 2.83 -12.71 3.15
CA GLU A 40 1.83 -12.68 2.08
C GLU A 40 0.52 -12.01 2.52
N GLN A 41 0.05 -12.27 3.74
CA GLN A 41 -1.15 -11.63 4.28
C GLN A 41 -0.94 -10.12 4.45
N VAL A 42 0.23 -9.70 4.97
CA VAL A 42 0.57 -8.27 5.10
C VAL A 42 0.67 -7.59 3.73
N LYS A 43 1.30 -8.24 2.74
CA LYS A 43 1.36 -7.73 1.36
C LYS A 43 -0.03 -7.60 0.74
N TYR A 44 -0.89 -8.58 0.95
CA TYR A 44 -2.27 -8.54 0.45
C TYR A 44 -3.05 -7.34 1.04
N GLU A 45 -2.90 -7.08 2.34
CA GLU A 45 -3.52 -5.91 2.97
C GLU A 45 -2.99 -4.58 2.42
N LEU A 46 -1.68 -4.48 2.15
CA LEU A 46 -1.08 -3.31 1.51
C LEU A 46 -1.62 -3.14 0.07
N MET A 47 -1.76 -4.21 -0.70
CA MET A 47 -2.41 -4.16 -2.02
C MET A 47 -3.86 -3.69 -1.93
N GLN A 48 -4.62 -4.16 -0.95
CA GLN A 48 -5.99 -3.70 -0.75
C GLN A 48 -6.06 -2.21 -0.41
N ARG A 49 -5.11 -1.72 0.40
CA ARG A 49 -4.97 -0.27 0.65
C ARG A 49 -4.58 0.48 -0.62
N LEU A 50 -3.72 -0.08 -1.48
CA LEU A 50 -3.32 0.55 -2.74
C LEU A 50 -4.53 0.75 -3.69
N VAL A 51 -5.40 -0.25 -3.78
CA VAL A 51 -6.57 -0.25 -4.68
C VAL A 51 -7.71 0.61 -4.15
N LYS A 52 -7.93 0.65 -2.82
CA LYS A 52 -8.94 1.52 -2.21
C LYS A 52 -8.55 2.99 -2.40
N LYS A 53 -9.38 3.76 -3.12
CA LYS A 53 -9.30 5.22 -3.14
C LYS A 53 -9.79 5.74 -1.79
N THR A 54 -9.08 6.66 -1.17
CA THR A 54 -9.64 7.47 -0.09
C THR A 54 -10.73 8.35 -0.69
N HIS A 55 -11.99 8.00 -0.46
CA HIS A 55 -13.08 8.98 -0.56
C HIS A 55 -12.85 9.99 0.56
N VAL A 56 -12.20 11.11 0.23
CA VAL A 56 -12.29 12.31 1.05
C VAL A 56 -13.72 12.80 0.86
N SER A 57 -14.48 12.81 1.95
CA SER A 57 -15.87 13.30 2.01
C SER A 57 -15.93 14.79 1.70
#